data_AF-A0A7C1HP46-F1
#
_entry.id   AF-A0A7C1HP46-F1
#
_cell.length_a   1.000
_cell.length_b   1.000
_cell.length_c   1.000
_cell.angle_alpha   90.00
_cell.angle_beta   90.00
_cell.angle_gamma   90.00
#
_symmetry.space_group_name_H-M   'P 1'
#
loop_
_entity.id
_entity.type
_entity.pdbx_description
1 polymer ?
#
loop_
_entity_poly.entity_id
_entity_poly.type
_entity_poly.pdbx_seq_one_letter_code
_entity_poly.pdbx_strand_id
1 'polypeptide(L)'
;MTRIQKKTVKKLLWDYDFTEEEFMEILDGKKELGSFNRKWAVRRAVEGLNYYDLLEVVGLKTLDEVWPEIRETFRIKSIKDGIDYVLRKYSISASR
;
A
#
# COMPACT_ATOMS: atom_id res chain seq x y z
N MET A 1 -2.78 -13.32 -7.57
CA MET A 1 -1.64 -12.41 -7.79
C MET A 1 -0.99 -12.72 -9.12
N THR A 2 -0.68 -11.71 -9.94
CA THR A 2 0.02 -11.88 -11.22
C THR A 2 1.51 -12.14 -11.01
N ARG A 3 2.23 -12.64 -12.02
CA ARG A 3 3.68 -12.84 -11.95
C ARG A 3 4.45 -11.52 -11.75
N ILE A 4 3.92 -10.43 -12.28
CA ILE A 4 4.50 -9.08 -12.15
C ILE A 4 4.33 -8.59 -10.71
N GLN A 5 3.10 -8.63 -10.18
CA GLN A 5 2.82 -8.31 -8.77
C GLN A 5 3.72 -9.10 -7.83
N LYS A 6 3.85 -10.42 -8.03
CA LYS A 6 4.72 -11.26 -7.19
C LYS A 6 6.17 -10.78 -7.22
N LYS A 7 6.72 -10.44 -8.39
CA LYS A 7 8.08 -9.92 -8.51
C LYS A 7 8.24 -8.55 -7.84
N THR A 8 7.23 -7.69 -7.94
CA THR A 8 7.21 -6.37 -7.30
C THR A 8 7.19 -6.49 -5.78
N VAL A 9 6.29 -7.32 -5.24
CA VAL A 9 6.21 -7.61 -3.79
C VAL A 9 7.51 -8.26 -3.30
N LYS A 10 8.08 -9.20 -4.04
CA LYS A 10 9.38 -9.80 -3.69
C LYS A 10 10.49 -8.77 -3.50
N LYS A 11 10.56 -7.79 -4.40
CA LYS A 11 11.53 -6.70 -4.30
C LYS A 11 11.24 -5.78 -3.13
N LEU A 12 9.97 -5.52 -2.82
CA LEU A 12 9.54 -4.70 -1.69
C LEU A 12 9.95 -5.30 -0.33
N LEU A 13 10.02 -6.63 -0.26
CA LEU A 13 10.27 -7.42 0.95
C LEU A 13 11.69 -7.99 1.03
N TRP A 14 12.65 -7.44 0.28
CA TRP A 14 14.01 -7.98 0.23
C TRP A 14 14.70 -8.08 1.61
N ASP A 15 14.23 -7.29 2.58
CA ASP A 15 14.70 -7.16 3.96
C ASP A 15 13.80 -7.86 5.00
N TYR A 16 12.81 -8.64 4.57
CA TYR A 16 11.85 -9.34 5.45
C TYR A 16 11.83 -10.84 5.21
N ASP A 17 11.55 -11.60 6.27
CA ASP A 17 11.45 -13.07 6.24
C ASP A 17 10.06 -13.59 5.81
N PHE A 18 9.19 -12.73 5.25
CA PHE A 18 7.84 -13.12 4.80
C PHE A 18 7.80 -13.45 3.31
N THR A 19 6.91 -14.36 2.94
CA THR A 19 6.61 -14.62 1.53
C THR A 19 5.76 -13.49 0.92
N GLU A 20 5.73 -13.43 -0.40
CA GLU A 20 4.88 -12.46 -1.09
C GLU A 20 3.40 -12.73 -0.82
N GLU A 21 3.00 -13.99 -0.67
CA GLU A 21 1.65 -14.37 -0.28
C GLU A 21 1.29 -13.89 1.12
N GLU A 22 2.19 -14.05 2.09
CA GLU A 22 1.96 -13.59 3.47
C GLU A 22 1.79 -12.07 3.55
N PHE A 23 2.58 -11.33 2.77
CA PHE A 23 2.40 -9.88 2.66
C PHE A 23 1.02 -9.52 2.11
N MET A 24 0.54 -10.23 1.09
CA MET A 24 -0.81 -10.01 0.56
C MET A 24 -1.89 -10.36 1.59
N GLU A 25 -1.71 -11.41 2.39
CA GLU A 25 -2.63 -11.74 3.48
C GLU A 25 -2.67 -10.63 4.55
N ILE A 26 -1.51 -10.04 4.88
CA ILE A 26 -1.43 -8.91 5.81
C ILE A 26 -2.09 -7.66 5.21
N LEU A 27 -1.83 -7.38 3.93
CA LEU A 27 -2.41 -6.26 3.19
C LEU A 27 -3.94 -6.36 3.07
N ASP A 28 -4.46 -7.58 2.93
CA ASP A 28 -5.89 -7.87 2.93
C ASP A 28 -6.50 -7.84 4.35
N GLY A 29 -5.68 -7.73 5.40
CA GLY A 29 -6.12 -7.79 6.80
C GLY A 29 -6.54 -9.20 7.25
N LYS A 30 -6.14 -10.24 6.53
CA LYS A 30 -6.42 -11.65 6.86
C LYS A 30 -5.40 -12.24 7.82
N LYS A 31 -4.22 -11.63 7.91
CA LYS A 31 -3.10 -12.06 8.76
C LYS A 31 -2.47 -10.87 9.46
N GLU A 32 -2.05 -11.06 10.70
CA GLU A 32 -1.20 -10.13 11.42
C GLU A 32 -0.03 -10.90 12.02
N LEU A 33 1.19 -10.35 11.91
CA LEU A 33 2.40 -10.94 12.46
C LEU A 33 3.08 -9.91 13.37
N GLY A 34 2.73 -9.94 14.67
CA GLY A 34 3.24 -8.96 15.63
C GLY A 34 2.83 -7.53 15.24
N SER A 35 3.80 -6.69 14.87
CA SER A 35 3.55 -5.31 14.40
C SER A 35 3.22 -5.22 12.90
N PHE A 36 3.33 -6.31 12.15
CA PHE A 36 3.03 -6.36 10.73
C PHE A 36 1.54 -6.60 10.52
N ASN A 37 0.80 -5.50 10.43
CA ASN A 37 -0.64 -5.45 10.17
C ASN A 37 -0.93 -4.71 8.85
N ARG A 38 -2.21 -4.59 8.50
CA ARG A 38 -2.66 -3.92 7.26
C ARG A 38 -2.09 -2.51 7.10
N LYS A 39 -2.01 -1.73 8.18
CA LYS A 39 -1.45 -0.36 8.17
C LYS A 39 0.04 -0.37 7.85
N TRP A 40 0.78 -1.28 8.45
CA TRP A 40 2.19 -1.49 8.13
C TRP A 40 2.37 -1.88 6.66
N ALA A 41 1.57 -2.81 6.13
CA ALA A 41 1.71 -3.26 4.74
C ALA A 41 1.44 -2.14 3.73
N VAL A 42 0.37 -1.35 3.94
CA VAL A 42 0.07 -0.18 3.10
C VAL A 42 1.19 0.85 3.20
N ARG A 43 1.66 1.15 4.41
CA ARG A 43 2.78 2.08 4.61
C ARG A 43 4.03 1.61 3.87
N ARG A 44 4.40 0.34 4.00
CA ARG A 44 5.56 -0.25 3.34
C ARG A 44 5.46 -0.11 1.82
N ALA A 45 4.30 -0.41 1.26
CA ALA A 45 4.04 -0.27 -0.18
C ALA A 45 4.19 1.19 -0.64
N VAL A 46 3.67 2.18 0.09
CA VAL A 46 3.81 3.60 -0.26
C VAL A 46 5.28 4.05 -0.22
N GLU A 47 6.08 3.55 0.71
CA GLU A 47 7.51 3.90 0.83
C GLU A 47 8.36 3.24 -0.27
N GLY A 48 8.01 2.05 -0.72
CA GLY A 48 8.86 1.22 -1.57
C GLY A 48 8.42 1.06 -3.03
N LEU A 49 7.18 1.41 -3.37
CA LEU A 49 6.65 1.23 -4.72
C LEU A 49 6.50 2.56 -5.46
N ASN A 50 6.62 2.50 -6.79
CA ASN A 50 6.16 3.59 -7.62
C ASN A 50 4.62 3.63 -7.66
N TYR A 51 4.08 4.72 -8.18
CA TYR A 51 2.64 4.96 -8.22
C TYR A 51 1.81 3.83 -8.85
N TYR A 52 2.23 3.31 -10.00
CA TYR A 52 1.45 2.28 -10.71
C TYR A 52 1.49 0.95 -9.99
N ASP A 53 2.68 0.55 -9.51
CA ASP A 53 2.86 -0.65 -8.70
C ASP A 53 2.07 -0.57 -7.38
N LEU A 54 2.04 0.60 -6.73
CA LEU A 54 1.27 0.84 -5.52
C LEU A 54 -0.22 0.58 -5.75
N LEU A 55 -0.79 1.15 -6.83
CA LEU A 55 -2.20 0.96 -7.14
C LEU A 55 -2.52 -0.48 -7.58
N GLU A 56 -1.59 -1.15 -8.28
CA GLU A 56 -1.76 -2.55 -8.68
C GLU A 56 -1.70 -3.51 -7.48
N VAL A 57 -0.87 -3.24 -6.47
CA VAL A 57 -0.69 -4.11 -5.30
C VAL A 57 -1.70 -3.79 -4.20
N VAL A 58 -1.85 -2.53 -3.81
CA VAL A 58 -2.71 -2.11 -2.69
C VAL A 58 -4.15 -1.89 -3.12
N GLY A 59 -4.35 -1.35 -4.32
CA GLY A 59 -5.66 -0.91 -4.78
C GLY A 59 -6.12 0.39 -4.12
N LEU A 60 -6.91 1.17 -4.86
CA LEU A 60 -7.39 2.47 -4.40
C LEU A 60 -8.26 2.40 -3.16
N LYS A 61 -9.13 1.38 -3.07
CA LYS A 61 -10.05 1.24 -1.93
C LYS A 61 -9.30 1.04 -0.61
N THR A 62 -8.36 0.10 -0.57
CA THR A 62 -7.53 -0.15 0.62
C THR A 62 -6.69 1.09 0.96
N LEU A 63 -6.15 1.76 -0.07
CA LEU A 63 -5.38 2.98 0.14
C LEU A 63 -6.24 4.08 0.77
N ASP A 64 -7.45 4.32 0.26
CA ASP A 64 -8.39 5.33 0.79
C ASP A 64 -8.80 5.03 2.24
N GLU A 65 -9.08 3.76 2.55
CA GLU A 65 -9.44 3.31 3.90
C GLU A 65 -8.33 3.54 4.93
N VAL A 66 -7.08 3.23 4.55
CA VAL A 66 -5.94 3.20 5.50
C VAL A 66 -5.19 4.53 5.54
N TRP A 67 -5.17 5.29 4.45
CA TRP A 67 -4.35 6.49 4.30
C TRP A 67 -4.55 7.53 5.42
N PRO A 68 -5.79 7.89 5.84
CA PRO A 68 -6.00 8.87 6.91
C PRO A 68 -5.28 8.52 8.22
N GLU A 69 -5.11 7.22 8.50
CA GLU A 69 -4.50 6.73 9.73
C GLU A 69 -2.96 6.71 9.69
N ILE A 70 -2.38 6.58 8.49
CA ILE A 70 -0.92 6.47 8.31
C ILE A 70 -0.28 7.73 7.74
N ARG A 71 -1.07 8.66 7.18
CA ARG A 71 -0.59 9.88 6.51
C ARG A 71 0.44 10.65 7.34
N GLU A 72 0.17 10.84 8.63
CA GLU A 72 1.07 11.62 9.50
C GLU A 72 2.37 10.90 9.87
N THR A 73 2.47 9.60 9.61
CA THR A 73 3.72 8.85 9.82
C THR A 73 4.76 9.14 8.74
N PHE A 74 4.34 9.65 7.57
CA PHE A 74 5.25 10.06 6.51
C PHE A 74 5.86 11.43 6.80
N ARG A 75 7.17 11.58 6.59
CA ARG A 75 7.87 12.87 6.73
C ARG A 75 7.96 13.65 5.42
N ILE A 76 7.99 12.94 4.31
CA ILE A 76 8.22 13.53 2.98
C ILE A 76 6.90 14.12 2.47
N LYS A 77 6.86 15.44 2.30
CA LYS A 77 5.66 16.17 1.87
C LYS A 77 5.16 15.73 0.49
N SER A 78 6.05 15.50 -0.47
CA SER A 78 5.67 15.08 -1.81
C SER A 78 4.95 13.73 -1.86
N ILE A 79 5.26 12.81 -0.95
CA ILE A 79 4.51 11.54 -0.80
C ILE A 79 3.09 11.85 -0.32
N LYS A 80 2.96 12.68 0.73
CA LYS A 80 1.65 13.07 1.25
C LYS A 80 0.78 13.69 0.16
N ASP A 81 1.31 14.72 -0.48
CA ASP A 81 0.61 15.49 -1.52
C ASP A 81 0.23 14.61 -2.72
N GLY A 82 1.11 13.68 -3.11
CA GLY A 82 0.87 12.74 -4.21
C GLY A 82 -0.29 11.78 -3.93
N ILE A 83 -0.32 11.16 -2.76
CA ILE A 83 -1.42 10.25 -2.39
C ILE A 83 -2.72 11.03 -2.16
N ASP A 84 -2.66 12.19 -1.48
CA ASP A 84 -3.83 13.05 -1.28
C ASP A 84 -4.48 13.46 -2.62
N TYR A 85 -3.66 13.84 -3.61
CA TYR A 85 -4.14 14.18 -4.95
C TYR A 85 -4.87 13.02 -5.63
N VAL A 86 -4.30 11.82 -5.55
CA VAL A 86 -4.84 10.60 -6.15
C VAL A 86 -6.19 10.27 -5.53
N LEU A 87 -6.26 10.16 -4.21
CA LEU A 87 -7.50 9.82 -3.51
C LEU A 87 -8.60 10.85 -3.78
N ARG A 88 -8.26 12.15 -3.78
CA ARG A 88 -9.20 13.22 -4.16
C ARG A 88 -9.71 13.05 -5.58
N LYS A 89 -8.84 12.76 -6.56
CA LYS A 89 -9.22 12.57 -7.96
C LYS A 89 -10.17 11.38 -8.14
N TYR A 90 -9.93 10.28 -7.42
CA TYR A 90 -10.78 9.08 -7.50
C TYR A 90 -12.12 9.24 -6.77
N SER A 91 -12.15 9.94 -5.62
CA SER A 91 -13.40 10.32 -4.93
C SER A 91 -14.34 11.11 -5.84
N ILE A 92 -13.79 12.07 -6.61
CA ILE A 92 -14.55 12.86 -7.59
C ILE A 92 -15.09 11.97 -8.72
N SER A 93 -14.34 10.96 -9.15
CA SER A 93 -14.76 10.05 -10.23
C SER A 93 -15.82 9.03 -9.80
N ALA A 94 -15.85 8.64 -8.52
CA ALA A 94 -16.85 7.70 -8.00
C ALA A 94 -18.23 8.35 -7.77
N SER A 95 -18.29 9.69 -7.77
CA SER A 95 -19.51 10.48 -7.57
C SER A 95 -20.18 10.92 -8.88
N ARG A 96 -19.75 10.40 -10.04
CA ARG A 96 -20.28 10.71 -11.38
C ARG A 96 -20.90 9.50 -12.05
#